data_AF-A0A8B8JDC3-F1
#
_entry.id   AF-A0A8B8JDC3-F1
#
_cell.length_a   1.000
_cell.length_b   1.000
_cell.length_c   1.000
_cell.angle_alpha   90.00
_cell.angle_beta   90.00
_cell.angle_gamma   90.00
#
_symmetry.space_group_name_H-M   'P 1'
#
loop_
_entity.id
_entity.type
_entity.pdbx_description
1 polymer ?
#
loop_
_entity_poly.entity_id
_entity_poly.type
_entity_poly.pdbx_seq_one_letter_code
_entity_poly.pdbx_strand_id
1 'polypeptide(L)'
;MAVPPSESGTFLSQLYSNYLQNRIRALSPFFSTNFLSNFASRFRSTQRRECLPLPFPSNSLDSSMIMTEESRVHVVLEDLLQHVLINLHSIQKNLQFWQSRAERSNAKKAYFMMFERGPRAFIDETVKLLRGRAAQGSSIQNLCQSASDYINERVAVLSCLRCSLATFLAQVYMEVDKIGEELMTDPEKKLPFLLVTINNMFSTLEASIGHLHAMRQSDSSVDGSYSVPLLFEKLPEINQNGSQWTDCEIRDAINSLHQNLDKLDSYISFLVIKHRKPRKVTQYWIRYTCGAVGLSVCSIWLLRHSRFMGSSDLDNWIEEAKDSTVGFFKDHVEQPILSIRDELFETFRKRHQGIMDLEEVQLTSNSLHRMLLAFSEQTKGQKFPVNASDQEMLEIVMDRYEKELMHPIQNLLSGELARAMLIQVQKLKLDIETAMLELNQILRANEINFAILAALPAFFLSLLLIVLVRAWFKQDTKAEGRGRVARIQRRLLLVEVEKRIMQYQNYVEKGLEKDAQCMFGLVLYSLDRLYHSVKRHAEASGEWQCLRQDIIDLARPGLQPAYKLTVTSRMDRFDCLLPTLKRR
;
A
#
# COMPACT_ATOMS: atom_id res chain seq x y z
N MET A 1 -26.52 -7.51 66.41
CA MET A 1 -25.45 -6.50 66.29
C MET A 1 -24.92 -6.54 64.88
N ALA A 2 -25.32 -5.58 64.04
CA ALA A 2 -24.85 -5.45 62.66
C ALA A 2 -23.70 -4.42 62.64
N VAL A 3 -22.58 -4.81 62.04
CA VAL A 3 -21.38 -3.97 61.82
C VAL A 3 -21.65 -3.06 60.61
N PRO A 4 -21.31 -1.75 60.65
CA PRO A 4 -21.53 -0.85 59.52
C PRO A 4 -20.42 -1.00 58.46
N PRO A 5 -20.70 -0.75 57.17
CA PRO A 5 -19.70 -0.84 56.12
C PRO A 5 -18.82 0.43 56.06
N SER A 6 -17.55 0.23 55.72
CA SER A 6 -16.47 1.21 55.64
C SER A 6 -16.66 2.26 54.54
N GLU A 7 -16.82 3.53 54.91
CA GLU A 7 -16.91 4.70 54.02
C GLU A 7 -15.56 5.19 53.45
N SER A 8 -14.44 4.53 53.78
CA SER A 8 -13.09 5.02 53.44
C SER A 8 -12.65 4.76 52.00
N GLY A 9 -13.27 3.83 51.27
CA GLY A 9 -12.85 3.45 49.91
C GLY A 9 -13.34 4.40 48.80
N THR A 10 -14.50 5.02 48.98
CA THR A 10 -15.13 5.91 47.98
C THR A 10 -14.48 7.30 47.94
N PHE A 11 -14.10 7.84 49.11
CA PHE A 11 -13.46 9.15 49.22
C PHE A 11 -12.08 9.24 48.54
N LEU A 12 -11.25 8.19 48.68
CA LEU A 12 -9.93 8.19 48.05
C LEU A 12 -10.00 8.11 46.51
N SER A 13 -10.99 7.39 45.96
CA SER A 13 -11.19 7.34 44.51
C SER A 13 -11.68 8.67 43.92
N GLN A 14 -12.56 9.39 44.64
CA GLN A 14 -13.06 10.70 44.23
C GLN A 14 -11.97 11.77 44.31
N LEU A 15 -11.13 11.74 45.35
CA LEU A 15 -10.00 12.66 45.49
C LEU A 15 -8.94 12.45 44.41
N TYR A 16 -8.60 11.19 44.09
CA TYR A 16 -7.65 10.90 43.00
C TYR A 16 -8.19 11.27 41.61
N SER A 17 -9.48 11.02 41.36
CA SER A 17 -10.15 11.40 40.11
C SER A 17 -10.18 12.93 39.93
N ASN A 18 -10.53 13.67 40.99
CA ASN A 18 -10.58 15.13 40.96
C ASN A 18 -9.17 15.75 40.85
N TYR A 19 -8.16 15.16 41.47
CA TYR A 19 -6.76 15.61 41.35
C TYR A 19 -6.22 15.43 39.92
N LEU A 20 -6.49 14.28 39.30
CA LEU A 20 -6.11 14.03 37.90
C LEU A 20 -6.91 14.90 36.93
N GLN A 21 -8.22 15.09 37.13
CA GLN A 21 -9.02 16.01 36.32
C GLN A 21 -8.55 17.46 36.45
N ASN A 22 -8.18 17.91 37.65
CA ASN A 22 -7.67 19.27 37.85
C ASN A 22 -6.26 19.46 37.25
N ARG A 23 -5.40 18.45 37.25
CA ARG A 23 -4.11 18.50 36.52
C ARG A 23 -4.30 18.49 35.00
N ILE A 24 -5.29 17.76 34.49
CA ILE A 24 -5.63 17.74 33.06
C ILE A 24 -6.29 19.06 32.63
N ARG A 25 -7.13 19.66 33.49
CA ARG A 25 -7.68 21.01 33.28
C ARG A 25 -6.63 22.10 33.44
N ALA A 26 -5.62 21.93 34.29
CA ALA A 26 -4.48 22.84 34.38
C ALA A 26 -3.54 22.78 33.16
N LEU A 27 -3.63 21.72 32.35
CA LEU A 27 -2.95 21.59 31.06
C LEU A 27 -3.77 22.13 29.87
N SER A 28 -5.06 22.44 30.06
CA SER A 28 -5.89 23.03 29.00
C SER A 28 -5.54 24.48 28.60
N PRO A 29 -4.97 25.36 29.46
CA PRO A 29 -4.59 26.70 29.04
C PRO A 29 -3.31 26.72 28.20
N PHE A 30 -2.53 25.62 28.18
CA PHE A 30 -1.32 25.51 27.35
C PHE A 30 -1.59 25.18 25.88
N PHE A 31 -2.82 24.78 25.53
CA PHE A 31 -3.27 24.63 24.15
C PHE A 31 -4.07 25.86 23.73
N SER A 32 -3.46 27.05 23.81
CA SER A 32 -4.06 28.24 23.22
C SER A 32 -4.24 28.04 21.72
N THR A 33 -5.32 28.62 21.17
CA THR A 33 -5.66 28.64 19.74
C THR A 33 -4.47 29.01 18.85
N ASN A 34 -3.55 29.83 19.36
CA ASN A 34 -2.33 30.27 18.69
C ASN A 34 -1.21 29.21 18.65
N PHE A 35 -1.14 28.30 19.62
CA PHE A 35 -0.11 27.26 19.63
C PHE A 35 -0.39 26.16 18.59
N LEU A 36 -1.66 25.75 18.46
CA LEU A 36 -2.06 24.75 17.47
C LEU A 36 -2.07 25.31 16.04
N SER A 37 -2.40 26.59 15.84
CA SER A 37 -2.29 27.24 14.52
C SER A 37 -0.82 27.37 14.09
N ASN A 38 0.07 27.78 15.00
CA ASN A 38 1.52 27.89 14.73
C ASN A 38 2.20 26.54 14.50
N PHE A 39 1.76 25.47 15.17
CA PHE A 39 2.28 24.13 14.91
C PHE A 39 1.77 23.57 13.58
N ALA A 40 0.52 23.87 13.19
CA ALA A 40 -0.04 23.42 11.93
C ALA A 40 0.55 24.14 10.71
N SER A 41 0.86 25.44 10.81
CA SER A 41 1.52 26.21 9.75
C SER A 41 2.96 25.75 9.51
N ARG A 42 3.72 25.43 10.58
CA ARG A 42 5.13 24.98 10.49
C ARG A 42 5.35 23.62 9.79
N PHE A 43 4.32 22.77 9.67
CA PHE A 43 4.44 21.48 8.97
C PHE A 43 4.04 21.53 7.49
N ARG A 44 3.64 22.69 6.94
CA ARG A 44 3.58 22.88 5.48
C ARG A 44 4.96 23.28 4.99
N SER A 45 5.77 22.27 4.64
CA SER A 45 6.92 22.46 3.76
C SER A 45 6.44 23.16 2.48
N THR A 46 6.85 24.41 2.30
CA THR A 46 6.63 25.30 1.15
C THR A 46 7.37 24.81 -0.09
N GLN A 47 7.18 23.56 -0.48
CA GLN A 47 7.57 23.13 -1.81
C GLN A 47 6.41 23.54 -2.72
N ARG A 48 6.59 24.62 -3.50
CA ARG A 48 5.66 25.06 -4.55
C ARG A 48 5.25 23.83 -5.36
N ARG A 49 3.99 23.41 -5.20
CA ARG A 49 3.39 22.39 -6.07
C ARG A 49 2.69 23.18 -7.16
N GLU A 50 3.11 22.99 -8.40
CA GLU A 50 2.45 23.59 -9.56
C GLU A 50 0.97 23.20 -9.58
N CYS A 51 0.08 24.17 -9.44
CA CYS A 51 -1.37 24.00 -9.51
C CYS A 51 -1.87 23.95 -10.96
N LEU A 52 -3.16 23.67 -11.13
CA LEU A 52 -3.86 23.93 -12.39
C LEU A 52 -3.55 25.37 -12.85
N PRO A 53 -2.95 25.56 -14.03
CA PRO A 53 -2.55 26.90 -14.47
C PRO A 53 -3.77 27.78 -14.67
N LEU A 54 -3.60 29.06 -14.36
CA LEU A 54 -4.58 30.10 -14.58
C LEU A 54 -4.89 30.23 -16.09
N PRO A 55 -6.13 30.60 -16.46
CA PRO A 55 -6.54 30.70 -17.84
C PRO A 55 -6.01 32.01 -18.48
N PHE A 56 -4.70 32.24 -18.42
CA PHE A 56 -4.08 33.34 -19.16
C PHE A 56 -3.81 32.94 -20.62
N PRO A 57 -3.86 33.88 -21.58
CA PRO A 57 -3.49 33.62 -22.97
C PRO A 57 -2.04 33.10 -23.06
N SER A 58 -1.84 31.98 -23.74
CA SER A 58 -0.60 31.20 -23.80
C SER A 58 0.54 31.84 -24.62
N ASN A 59 0.40 33.08 -25.08
CA ASN A 59 1.40 33.76 -25.90
C ASN A 59 2.18 34.78 -25.06
N SER A 60 3.19 34.37 -24.28
CA SER A 60 4.35 35.24 -23.89
C SER A 60 5.20 34.75 -22.70
N LEU A 61 5.20 33.46 -22.34
CA LEU A 61 6.15 32.97 -21.30
C LEU A 61 7.65 33.12 -21.67
N ASP A 62 7.97 33.57 -22.89
CA ASP A 62 9.36 33.78 -23.36
C ASP A 62 9.82 35.26 -23.42
N SER A 63 8.99 36.24 -23.01
CA SER A 63 9.37 37.66 -23.03
C SER A 63 9.82 38.15 -21.64
N SER A 64 11.08 37.92 -21.32
CA SER A 64 11.71 38.15 -20.00
C SER A 64 11.93 39.61 -19.57
N MET A 65 11.32 40.61 -20.21
CA MET A 65 11.73 42.01 -20.00
C MET A 65 10.60 42.99 -19.67
N ILE A 66 9.34 42.55 -19.63
CA ILE A 66 8.19 43.41 -19.32
C ILE A 66 7.43 42.76 -18.16
N MET A 67 7.38 43.46 -17.01
CA MET A 67 6.37 43.34 -15.92
C MET A 67 6.76 42.68 -14.59
N THR A 68 7.44 43.45 -13.76
CA THR A 68 7.60 43.19 -12.32
C THR A 68 6.25 43.19 -11.58
N GLU A 69 5.24 43.94 -12.05
CA GLU A 69 3.92 44.00 -11.39
C GLU A 69 2.97 42.88 -11.83
N GLU A 70 2.88 42.54 -13.12
CA GLU A 70 2.06 41.42 -13.60
C GLU A 70 2.53 40.08 -13.00
N SER A 71 3.85 39.91 -12.83
CA SER A 71 4.42 38.76 -12.14
C SER A 71 3.97 38.65 -10.68
N ARG A 72 3.79 39.77 -9.96
CA ARG A 72 3.37 39.78 -8.56
C ARG A 72 1.93 39.34 -8.42
N VAL A 73 1.06 39.83 -9.29
CA VAL A 73 -0.38 39.50 -9.28
C VAL A 73 -0.60 38.05 -9.66
N HIS A 74 0.07 37.57 -10.70
CA HIS A 74 0.01 36.17 -11.09
C HIS A 74 0.42 35.26 -9.93
N VAL A 75 1.50 35.60 -9.22
CA VAL A 75 1.96 34.85 -8.05
C VAL A 75 0.93 34.86 -6.92
N VAL A 76 0.35 36.02 -6.58
CA VAL A 76 -0.66 36.14 -5.51
C VAL A 76 -1.91 35.32 -5.84
N LEU A 77 -2.35 35.35 -7.09
CA LEU A 77 -3.53 34.63 -7.52
C LEU A 77 -3.29 33.11 -7.58
N GLU A 78 -2.12 32.69 -8.03
CA GLU A 78 -1.70 31.28 -7.98
C GLU A 78 -1.62 30.79 -6.52
N ASP A 79 -1.04 31.60 -5.62
CA ASP A 79 -0.98 31.31 -4.20
C ASP A 79 -2.40 31.20 -3.60
N LEU A 80 -3.31 32.10 -3.94
CA LEU A 80 -4.72 32.05 -3.52
C LEU A 80 -5.38 30.74 -3.95
N LEU A 81 -5.29 30.38 -5.24
CA LEU A 81 -5.84 29.13 -5.75
C LEU A 81 -5.24 27.92 -5.04
N GLN A 82 -3.92 27.90 -4.85
CA GLN A 82 -3.22 26.82 -4.19
C GLN A 82 -3.72 26.61 -2.76
N HIS A 83 -3.86 27.67 -1.96
CA HIS A 83 -4.36 27.58 -0.58
C HIS A 83 -5.80 27.04 -0.55
N VAL A 84 -6.68 27.57 -1.40
CA VAL A 84 -8.08 27.11 -1.50
C VAL A 84 -8.16 25.65 -1.93
N LEU A 85 -7.38 25.22 -2.93
CA LEU A 85 -7.34 23.83 -3.42
C LEU A 85 -6.82 22.85 -2.37
N ILE A 86 -5.78 23.23 -1.61
CA ILE A 86 -5.24 22.42 -0.50
C ILE A 86 -6.30 22.24 0.59
N ASN A 87 -6.98 23.33 0.97
CA ASN A 87 -8.05 23.30 1.97
C ASN A 87 -9.23 22.43 1.48
N LEU A 88 -9.65 22.61 0.23
CA LEU A 88 -10.72 21.84 -0.39
C LEU A 88 -10.35 20.35 -0.47
N HIS A 89 -9.09 20.02 -0.76
CA HIS A 89 -8.58 18.65 -0.73
C HIS A 89 -8.67 18.04 0.66
N SER A 90 -8.28 18.79 1.68
CA SER A 90 -8.35 18.36 3.08
C SER A 90 -9.79 18.08 3.50
N ILE A 91 -10.72 18.99 3.17
CA ILE A 91 -12.15 18.83 3.45
C ILE A 91 -12.71 17.62 2.71
N GLN A 92 -12.46 17.50 1.40
CA GLN A 92 -12.96 16.40 0.58
C GLN A 92 -12.49 15.03 1.09
N LYS A 93 -11.23 14.92 1.51
CA LYS A 93 -10.65 13.67 2.05
C LYS A 93 -11.30 13.23 3.37
N ASN A 94 -11.79 14.19 4.16
CA ASN A 94 -12.55 13.91 5.38
C ASN A 94 -14.03 13.64 5.05
N LEU A 95 -14.63 14.41 4.14
CA LEU A 95 -16.01 14.23 3.71
C LEU A 95 -16.24 12.85 3.10
N GLN A 96 -15.38 12.40 2.19
CA GLN A 96 -15.47 11.06 1.58
C GLN A 96 -15.42 9.95 2.64
N PHE A 97 -14.63 10.13 3.70
CA PHE A 97 -14.60 9.17 4.79
C PHE A 97 -15.94 9.13 5.53
N TRP A 98 -16.50 10.29 5.89
CA TRP A 98 -17.76 10.36 6.61
C TRP A 98 -18.95 9.91 5.75
N GLN A 99 -19.01 10.27 4.46
CA GLN A 99 -20.01 9.76 3.51
C GLN A 99 -19.96 8.23 3.41
N SER A 100 -18.76 7.65 3.25
CA SER A 100 -18.59 6.19 3.23
C SER A 100 -18.99 5.50 4.55
N ARG A 101 -19.09 6.25 5.65
CA ARG A 101 -19.57 5.76 6.95
C ARG A 101 -21.07 5.97 7.12
N ALA A 102 -21.63 7.02 6.53
CA ALA A 102 -23.05 7.34 6.51
C ALA A 102 -23.86 6.30 5.72
N GLU A 103 -23.30 5.77 4.63
CA GLU A 103 -23.90 4.72 3.79
C GLU A 103 -23.91 3.33 4.44
N ARG A 104 -23.22 3.13 5.57
CA ARG A 104 -23.15 1.81 6.23
C ARG A 104 -24.39 1.50 7.07
N SER A 105 -24.58 0.22 7.35
CA SER A 105 -25.62 -0.25 8.27
C SER A 105 -25.50 0.34 9.68
N ASN A 106 -26.63 0.47 10.37
CA ASN A 106 -26.71 1.02 11.74
C ASN A 106 -25.79 0.29 12.73
N ALA A 107 -25.67 -1.04 12.63
CA ALA A 107 -24.74 -1.82 13.45
C ALA A 107 -23.28 -1.39 13.24
N LYS A 108 -22.87 -1.15 11.99
CA LYS A 108 -21.53 -0.64 11.70
C LYS A 108 -21.37 0.78 12.25
N LYS A 109 -22.39 1.65 12.18
CA LYS A 109 -22.33 3.01 12.75
C LYS A 109 -22.18 2.98 14.28
N ALA A 110 -22.91 2.10 14.96
CA ALA A 110 -22.74 1.88 16.40
C ALA A 110 -21.33 1.35 16.75
N TYR A 111 -20.80 0.41 15.96
CA TYR A 111 -19.42 -0.08 16.12
C TYR A 111 -18.39 1.06 16.00
N PHE A 112 -18.59 2.00 15.06
CA PHE A 112 -17.73 3.18 14.95
C PHE A 112 -17.72 4.00 16.24
N MET A 113 -18.93 4.28 16.74
CA MET A 113 -19.16 5.13 17.90
C MET A 113 -18.47 4.57 19.14
N MET A 114 -18.49 3.24 19.27
CA MET A 114 -17.89 2.55 20.41
C MET A 114 -16.38 2.35 20.24
N PHE A 115 -15.90 1.84 19.10
CA PHE A 115 -14.54 1.30 19.00
C PHE A 115 -13.57 2.10 18.12
N GLU A 116 -14.04 2.84 17.11
CA GLU A 116 -13.15 3.50 16.14
C GLU A 116 -12.82 4.97 16.48
N ARG A 117 -13.51 5.56 17.49
CA ARG A 117 -13.27 6.94 17.96
C ARG A 117 -12.05 7.08 18.90
N GLY A 118 -11.57 5.97 19.45
CA GLY A 118 -10.44 5.90 20.37
C GLY A 118 -10.84 5.60 21.82
N PRO A 119 -9.85 5.43 22.72
CA PRO A 119 -10.07 4.89 24.06
C PRO A 119 -10.90 5.80 24.98
N ARG A 120 -10.71 7.13 24.91
CA ARG A 120 -11.49 8.07 25.74
C ARG A 120 -12.98 8.04 25.38
N ALA A 121 -13.29 8.11 24.08
CA ALA A 121 -14.65 8.03 23.59
C ALA A 121 -15.29 6.67 23.94
N PHE A 122 -14.54 5.57 23.89
CA PHE A 122 -15.03 4.27 24.33
C PHE A 122 -15.45 4.28 25.81
N ILE A 123 -14.63 4.85 26.69
CA ILE A 123 -14.95 4.96 28.13
C ILE A 123 -16.19 5.83 28.32
N ASP A 124 -16.24 7.00 27.69
CA ASP A 124 -17.36 7.94 27.82
C ASP A 124 -18.69 7.30 27.36
N GLU A 125 -18.68 6.61 26.21
CA GLU A 125 -19.88 5.91 25.70
C GLU A 125 -20.23 4.69 26.57
N THR A 126 -19.25 3.96 27.11
CA THR A 126 -19.51 2.85 28.04
C THR A 126 -20.14 3.35 29.34
N VAL A 127 -19.68 4.48 29.88
CA VAL A 127 -20.29 5.14 31.05
C VAL A 127 -21.71 5.59 30.76
N LYS A 128 -21.97 6.18 29.58
CA LYS A 128 -23.34 6.55 29.15
C LYS A 128 -24.25 5.33 29.02
N LEU A 129 -23.77 4.22 28.43
CA LEU A 129 -24.53 2.98 28.32
C LEU A 129 -24.81 2.34 29.67
N LEU A 130 -23.85 2.34 30.61
CA LEU A 130 -24.06 1.84 31.97
C LEU A 130 -25.07 2.68 32.75
N ARG A 131 -25.01 4.01 32.61
CA ARG A 131 -26.00 4.92 33.20
C ARG A 131 -27.38 4.75 32.56
N GLY A 132 -27.43 4.55 31.24
CA GLY A 132 -28.66 4.33 30.48
C GLY A 132 -29.28 2.94 30.67
N ARG A 133 -28.51 1.92 31.08
CA ARG A 133 -29.04 0.58 31.37
C ARG A 133 -29.93 0.54 32.62
N ALA A 134 -29.81 1.54 33.50
CA ALA A 134 -30.75 1.77 34.60
C ALA A 134 -32.12 2.29 34.12
N ALA A 135 -32.22 2.80 32.88
CA ALA A 135 -33.44 3.28 32.24
C ALA A 135 -33.79 2.41 31.01
N GLN A 136 -34.53 1.33 31.23
CA GLN A 136 -35.26 0.46 30.28
C GLN A 136 -34.94 0.52 28.76
N GLY A 137 -34.50 -0.62 28.20
CA GLY A 137 -34.91 -1.18 26.91
C GLY A 137 -34.38 -0.59 25.58
N SER A 138 -34.14 0.72 25.49
CA SER A 138 -33.94 1.43 24.19
C SER A 138 -32.49 1.84 23.86
N SER A 139 -31.54 1.47 24.72
CA SER A 139 -30.15 1.99 24.70
C SER A 139 -29.39 1.78 23.37
N ILE A 140 -29.55 0.61 22.73
CA ILE A 140 -28.85 0.30 21.46
C ILE A 140 -29.43 1.09 20.27
N GLN A 141 -30.75 1.29 20.23
CA GLN A 141 -31.40 2.07 19.19
C GLN A 141 -31.05 3.55 19.31
N ASN A 142 -31.01 4.07 20.54
CA ASN A 142 -30.55 5.44 20.84
C ASN A 142 -29.07 5.63 20.46
N LEU A 143 -28.21 4.63 20.69
CA LEU A 143 -26.81 4.66 20.25
C LEU A 143 -26.70 4.70 18.71
N CYS A 144 -27.52 3.93 18.00
CA CYS A 144 -27.54 3.93 16.54
C CYS A 144 -28.02 5.27 15.97
N GLN A 145 -29.06 5.86 16.57
CA GLN A 145 -29.57 7.17 16.19
C GLN A 145 -28.51 8.26 16.45
N SER A 146 -27.95 8.29 17.67
CA SER A 146 -26.87 9.22 18.02
C SER A 146 -25.64 9.07 17.13
N ALA A 147 -25.27 7.83 16.76
CA ALA A 147 -24.18 7.58 15.82
C ALA A 147 -24.50 8.09 14.41
N SER A 148 -25.75 7.98 13.96
CA SER A 148 -26.18 8.52 12.67
C SER A 148 -26.17 10.05 12.70
N ASP A 149 -26.71 10.67 13.74
CA ASP A 149 -26.75 12.13 13.90
C ASP A 149 -25.32 12.70 13.94
N TYR A 150 -24.43 12.05 14.69
CA TYR A 150 -23.01 12.41 14.78
C TYR A 150 -22.28 12.39 13.42
N ILE A 151 -22.57 11.38 12.58
CA ILE A 151 -21.98 11.25 11.24
C ILE A 151 -22.62 12.27 10.29
N ASN A 152 -23.96 12.39 10.30
CA ASN A 152 -24.72 13.28 9.43
C ASN A 152 -24.34 14.75 9.67
N GLU A 153 -24.17 15.15 10.93
CA GLU A 153 -23.69 16.49 11.29
C GLU A 153 -22.33 16.80 10.65
N ARG A 154 -21.38 15.85 10.72
CA ARG A 154 -20.05 15.98 10.10
C ARG A 154 -20.13 16.05 8.58
N VAL A 155 -20.99 15.24 7.97
CA VAL A 155 -21.23 15.26 6.52
C VAL A 155 -21.82 16.61 6.10
N ALA A 156 -22.82 17.12 6.83
CA ALA A 156 -23.48 18.39 6.54
C ALA A 156 -22.49 19.57 6.63
N VAL A 157 -21.72 19.67 7.72
CA VAL A 157 -20.75 20.74 7.94
C VAL A 157 -19.65 20.72 6.87
N LEU A 158 -19.05 19.54 6.62
CA LEU A 158 -18.00 19.42 5.62
C LEU A 158 -18.53 19.61 4.20
N SER A 159 -19.79 19.24 3.92
CA SER A 159 -20.39 19.46 2.60
C SER A 159 -20.69 20.94 2.36
N CYS A 160 -21.24 21.65 3.35
CA CYS A 160 -21.46 23.10 3.25
C CYS A 160 -20.14 23.86 3.09
N LEU A 161 -19.13 23.53 3.92
CA LEU A 161 -17.80 24.15 3.83
C LEU A 161 -17.14 23.91 2.47
N ARG A 162 -17.28 22.69 1.94
CA ARG A 162 -16.83 22.33 0.58
C ARG A 162 -17.56 23.16 -0.47
N CYS A 163 -18.88 23.32 -0.36
CA CYS A 163 -19.66 24.12 -1.30
C CYS A 163 -19.24 25.59 -1.27
N SER A 164 -19.15 26.21 -0.09
CA SER A 164 -18.71 27.60 0.05
C SER A 164 -17.33 27.86 -0.56
N LEU A 165 -16.35 26.98 -0.28
CA LEU A 165 -15.01 27.11 -0.86
C LEU A 165 -14.98 26.83 -2.36
N ALA A 166 -15.78 25.88 -2.85
CA ALA A 166 -15.89 25.61 -4.27
C ALA A 166 -16.53 26.79 -5.02
N THR A 167 -17.58 27.40 -4.46
CA THR A 167 -18.18 28.62 -5.00
C THR A 167 -17.17 29.77 -5.03
N PHE A 168 -16.41 29.99 -3.95
CA PHE A 168 -15.34 31.00 -3.94
C PHE A 168 -14.28 30.73 -5.02
N LEU A 169 -13.81 29.49 -5.14
CA LEU A 169 -12.85 29.07 -6.16
C LEU A 169 -13.38 29.33 -7.58
N ALA A 170 -14.64 28.99 -7.83
CA ALA A 170 -15.31 29.22 -9.10
C ALA A 170 -15.38 30.71 -9.43
N GLN A 171 -15.83 31.55 -8.49
CA GLN A 171 -15.97 32.99 -8.72
C GLN A 171 -14.62 33.63 -9.03
N VAL A 172 -13.57 33.29 -8.27
CA VAL A 172 -12.21 33.76 -8.55
C VAL A 172 -11.76 33.33 -9.95
N TYR A 173 -11.94 32.07 -10.31
CA TYR A 173 -11.51 31.56 -11.62
C TYR A 173 -12.27 32.20 -12.79
N MET A 174 -13.58 32.45 -12.63
CA MET A 174 -14.42 33.12 -13.64
C MET A 174 -14.02 34.58 -13.85
N GLU A 175 -13.78 35.32 -12.77
CA GLU A 175 -13.37 36.72 -12.86
C GLU A 175 -11.97 36.86 -13.46
N VAL A 176 -11.07 35.93 -13.16
CA VAL A 176 -9.74 35.91 -13.78
C VAL A 176 -9.83 35.58 -15.27
N ASP A 177 -10.66 34.63 -15.69
CA ASP A 177 -10.85 34.32 -17.11
C ASP A 177 -11.42 35.52 -17.87
N LYS A 178 -12.40 36.22 -17.28
CA LYS A 178 -13.05 37.40 -17.86
C LYS A 178 -12.11 38.60 -17.96
N ILE A 179 -11.36 38.88 -16.89
CA ILE A 179 -10.46 40.05 -16.81
C ILE A 179 -9.10 39.71 -17.43
N GLY A 180 -8.75 38.44 -17.60
CA GLY A 180 -7.42 37.98 -17.99
C GLY A 180 -6.96 38.52 -19.34
N GLU A 181 -7.82 38.58 -20.35
CA GLU A 181 -7.48 39.20 -21.64
C GLU A 181 -7.32 40.73 -21.51
N GLU A 182 -8.15 41.38 -20.71
CA GLU A 182 -8.13 42.84 -20.49
C GLU A 182 -6.98 43.29 -19.56
N LEU A 183 -6.54 42.42 -18.65
CA LEU A 183 -5.41 42.63 -17.75
C LEU A 183 -4.10 42.71 -18.53
N MET A 184 -3.98 41.95 -19.62
CA MET A 184 -2.84 41.99 -20.54
C MET A 184 -2.82 43.27 -21.39
N THR A 185 -3.96 43.95 -21.54
CA THR A 185 -4.06 45.20 -22.30
C THR A 185 -3.93 46.45 -21.43
N ASP A 186 -4.46 46.45 -20.20
CA ASP A 186 -4.48 47.62 -19.29
C ASP A 186 -4.32 47.18 -17.80
N PRO A 187 -3.10 46.80 -17.36
CA PRO A 187 -2.88 46.25 -16.02
C PRO A 187 -3.19 47.26 -14.89
N GLU A 188 -2.83 48.54 -15.07
CA GLU A 188 -2.94 49.58 -14.04
C GLU A 188 -4.37 49.88 -13.60
N LYS A 189 -5.37 49.66 -14.48
CA LYS A 189 -6.79 49.91 -14.18
C LYS A 189 -7.53 48.65 -13.76
N LYS A 190 -7.20 47.51 -14.37
CA LYS A 190 -7.91 46.24 -14.17
C LYS A 190 -7.44 45.49 -12.93
N LEU A 191 -6.20 45.69 -12.50
CA LEU A 191 -5.66 45.07 -11.30
C LEU A 191 -6.39 45.52 -10.01
N PRO A 192 -6.53 46.83 -9.73
CA PRO A 192 -7.33 47.30 -8.60
C PRO A 192 -8.76 46.74 -8.58
N PHE A 193 -9.41 46.69 -9.75
CA PHE A 193 -10.75 46.15 -9.90
C PHE A 193 -10.81 44.65 -9.52
N LEU A 194 -9.83 43.86 -9.96
CA LEU A 194 -9.72 42.44 -9.60
C LEU A 194 -9.50 42.25 -8.09
N LEU A 195 -8.63 43.05 -7.46
CA LEU A 195 -8.37 42.97 -6.01
C LEU A 195 -9.62 43.33 -5.18
N VAL A 196 -10.35 44.39 -5.56
CA VAL A 196 -11.61 44.78 -4.92
C VAL A 196 -12.66 43.68 -5.08
N THR A 197 -12.76 43.09 -6.28
CA THR A 197 -13.68 41.99 -6.55
C THR A 197 -13.34 40.76 -5.70
N ILE A 198 -12.06 40.40 -5.56
CA ILE A 198 -11.62 39.31 -4.67
C ILE A 198 -11.99 39.57 -3.22
N ASN A 199 -11.81 40.79 -2.72
CA ASN A 199 -12.21 41.13 -1.36
C ASN A 199 -13.73 41.04 -1.13
N ASN A 200 -14.54 41.42 -2.12
CA ASN A 200 -15.99 41.21 -2.08
C ASN A 200 -16.35 39.71 -2.08
N MET A 201 -15.60 38.88 -2.79
CA MET A 201 -15.75 37.42 -2.75
C MET A 201 -15.40 36.85 -1.36
N PHE A 202 -14.36 37.36 -0.68
CA PHE A 202 -14.07 37.01 0.71
C PHE A 202 -15.22 37.38 1.66
N SER A 203 -15.84 38.55 1.46
CA SER A 203 -17.00 38.96 2.27
C SER A 203 -18.22 38.05 2.03
N THR A 204 -18.42 37.60 0.79
CA THR A 204 -19.46 36.62 0.44
C THR A 204 -19.19 35.26 1.07
N LEU A 205 -17.91 34.83 1.06
CA LEU A 205 -17.46 33.61 1.72
C LEU A 205 -17.71 33.68 3.23
N GLU A 206 -17.39 34.81 3.87
CA GLU A 206 -17.65 35.08 5.28
C GLU A 206 -19.12 34.90 5.63
N ALA A 207 -20.03 35.52 4.86
CA ALA A 207 -21.47 35.40 5.08
C ALA A 207 -21.95 33.95 4.95
N SER A 208 -21.43 33.20 3.97
CA SER A 208 -21.80 31.79 3.78
C SER A 208 -21.37 30.89 4.95
N ILE A 209 -20.18 31.16 5.51
CA ILE A 209 -19.64 30.43 6.66
C ILE A 209 -20.33 30.89 7.96
N GLY A 210 -20.68 32.17 8.07
CA GLY A 210 -21.44 32.74 9.19
C GLY A 210 -22.82 32.11 9.33
N HIS A 211 -23.52 31.89 8.21
CA HIS A 211 -24.81 31.19 8.22
C HIS A 211 -24.69 29.75 8.75
N LEU A 212 -23.60 29.04 8.42
CA LEU A 212 -23.34 27.69 8.95
C LEU A 212 -23.13 27.69 10.47
N HIS A 213 -22.49 28.72 11.03
CA HIS A 213 -22.39 28.88 12.48
C HIS A 213 -23.74 29.18 13.13
N ALA A 214 -24.52 30.08 12.53
CA ALA A 214 -25.82 30.49 13.04
C ALA A 214 -26.83 29.32 13.05
N MET A 215 -26.90 28.55 11.96
CA MET A 215 -27.76 27.37 11.86
C MET A 215 -27.44 26.34 12.96
N ARG A 216 -26.20 26.28 13.45
CA ARG A 216 -25.76 25.28 14.42
C ARG A 216 -25.93 25.67 15.87
N GLN A 217 -25.85 26.96 16.22
CA GLN A 217 -26.12 27.41 17.60
C GLN A 217 -27.52 26.98 18.05
N SER A 218 -28.45 26.83 17.11
CA SER A 218 -29.81 26.33 17.32
C SER A 218 -29.90 24.83 17.65
N ASP A 219 -28.97 24.00 17.13
CA ASP A 219 -29.14 22.54 17.04
C ASP A 219 -28.12 21.70 17.86
N SER A 220 -27.12 22.31 18.52
CA SER A 220 -25.99 21.52 19.05
C SER A 220 -26.22 20.95 20.46
N SER A 221 -26.24 19.60 20.59
CA SER A 221 -26.22 18.88 21.89
C SER A 221 -24.96 18.05 22.14
N VAL A 222 -24.06 17.88 21.15
CA VAL A 222 -23.09 16.75 21.18
C VAL A 222 -21.62 17.14 21.38
N ASP A 223 -21.16 18.35 21.05
CA ASP A 223 -19.71 18.63 21.15
C ASP A 223 -19.34 20.13 21.18
N GLY A 224 -19.45 20.78 22.35
CA GLY A 224 -18.81 22.05 22.74
C GLY A 224 -19.00 23.28 21.83
N SER A 225 -19.26 24.45 22.45
CA SER A 225 -19.38 25.74 21.77
C SER A 225 -18.24 25.97 20.75
N TYR A 226 -18.62 26.38 19.53
CA TYR A 226 -17.67 26.79 18.49
C TYR A 226 -17.15 28.18 18.84
N SER A 227 -15.90 28.27 19.23
CA SER A 227 -15.28 29.55 19.56
C SER A 227 -14.86 30.28 18.29
N VAL A 228 -15.63 31.34 18.00
CA VAL A 228 -15.36 32.51 17.14
C VAL A 228 -15.83 32.40 15.67
N PRO A 229 -16.74 33.29 15.21
CA PRO A 229 -17.08 33.43 13.79
C PRO A 229 -15.87 33.96 13.00
N LEU A 230 -15.69 33.45 11.78
CA LEU A 230 -14.66 33.96 10.88
C LEU A 230 -15.02 35.39 10.48
N LEU A 231 -14.12 36.34 10.73
CA LEU A 231 -14.22 37.73 10.29
C LEU A 231 -12.97 38.06 9.49
N PHE A 232 -13.13 38.40 8.21
CA PHE A 232 -12.01 38.86 7.40
C PHE A 232 -11.74 40.34 7.66
N GLU A 233 -10.49 40.75 7.45
CA GLU A 233 -10.18 42.18 7.40
C GLU A 233 -10.77 42.76 6.12
N LYS A 234 -11.58 43.81 6.28
CA LYS A 234 -12.05 44.60 5.14
C LYS A 234 -10.84 45.33 4.56
N LEU A 235 -10.76 45.40 3.22
CA LEU A 235 -9.84 46.31 2.56
C LEU A 235 -9.97 47.71 3.18
N PRO A 236 -8.85 48.43 3.41
CA PRO A 236 -8.91 49.84 3.78
C PRO A 236 -9.76 50.59 2.74
N GLU A 237 -10.49 51.62 3.15
CA GLU A 237 -11.37 52.44 2.29
C GLU A 237 -10.53 53.21 1.25
N ILE A 238 -10.02 52.50 0.25
CA ILE A 238 -9.34 53.06 -0.92
C ILE A 238 -10.44 53.52 -1.87
N ASN A 239 -10.32 54.75 -2.38
CA ASN A 239 -11.31 55.37 -3.25
C ASN A 239 -11.71 54.41 -4.39
N GLN A 240 -12.93 53.87 -4.31
CA GLN A 240 -13.53 53.04 -5.36
C GLN A 240 -13.77 53.83 -6.67
N ASN A 241 -13.56 55.15 -6.61
CA ASN A 241 -13.83 56.11 -7.68
C ASN A 241 -12.55 56.47 -8.45
N GLY A 242 -12.04 55.52 -9.24
CA GLY A 242 -11.38 55.81 -10.52
C GLY A 242 -10.00 56.51 -10.52
N SER A 243 -9.32 56.73 -9.39
CA SER A 243 -7.91 57.15 -9.40
C SER A 243 -6.99 55.93 -9.47
N GLN A 244 -5.94 56.03 -10.29
CA GLN A 244 -4.82 55.07 -10.35
C GLN A 244 -4.37 54.72 -8.94
N TRP A 245 -4.42 53.44 -8.56
CA TRP A 245 -3.86 52.99 -7.30
C TRP A 245 -2.35 53.17 -7.32
N THR A 246 -1.80 53.65 -6.22
CA THR A 246 -0.35 53.70 -6.01
C THR A 246 0.21 52.30 -5.73
N ASP A 247 1.49 52.04 -6.05
CA ASP A 247 2.14 50.73 -5.77
C ASP A 247 2.08 50.37 -4.26
N CYS A 248 2.07 51.35 -3.37
CA CYS A 248 1.83 51.10 -1.94
C CYS A 248 0.41 50.60 -1.64
N GLU A 249 -0.63 51.17 -2.25
CA GLU A 249 -2.01 50.70 -2.08
C GLU A 249 -2.21 49.29 -2.65
N ILE A 250 -1.59 48.99 -3.80
CA ILE A 250 -1.61 47.65 -4.39
C ILE A 250 -0.93 46.65 -3.46
N ARG A 251 0.24 46.99 -2.91
CA ARG A 251 0.97 46.13 -1.97
C ARG A 251 0.19 45.91 -0.67
N ASP A 252 -0.43 46.95 -0.14
CA ASP A 252 -1.22 46.85 1.09
C ASP A 252 -2.47 46.00 0.88
N ALA A 253 -3.16 46.14 -0.26
CA ALA A 253 -4.26 45.26 -0.63
C ALA A 253 -3.84 43.80 -0.79
N ILE A 254 -2.70 43.54 -1.44
CA ILE A 254 -2.12 42.19 -1.55
C ILE A 254 -1.79 41.62 -0.16
N ASN A 255 -1.23 42.43 0.74
CA ASN A 255 -0.95 42.00 2.11
C ASN A 255 -2.22 41.67 2.88
N SER A 256 -3.28 42.47 2.74
CA SER A 256 -4.60 42.17 3.32
C SER A 256 -5.19 40.87 2.76
N LEU A 257 -5.01 40.58 1.46
CA LEU A 257 -5.43 39.31 0.87
C LEU A 257 -4.67 38.12 1.48
N HIS A 258 -3.35 38.21 1.65
CA HIS A 258 -2.57 37.16 2.30
C HIS A 258 -3.00 36.95 3.76
N GLN A 259 -3.23 38.03 4.51
CA GLN A 259 -3.72 37.94 5.88
C GLN A 259 -5.12 37.28 5.95
N ASN A 260 -6.00 37.60 5.01
CA ASN A 260 -7.32 36.97 4.89
C ASN A 260 -7.20 35.49 4.52
N LEU A 261 -6.25 35.12 3.66
CA LEU A 261 -5.95 33.71 3.36
C LEU A 261 -5.43 32.95 4.57
N ASP A 262 -4.50 33.52 5.34
CA ASP A 262 -3.99 32.89 6.57
C ASP A 262 -5.09 32.71 7.62
N LYS A 263 -6.00 33.68 7.74
CA LYS A 263 -7.20 33.58 8.59
C LYS A 263 -8.14 32.47 8.10
N LEU A 264 -8.38 32.37 6.79
CA LEU A 264 -9.16 31.28 6.22
C LEU A 264 -8.49 29.94 6.51
N ASP A 265 -7.20 29.80 6.26
CA ASP A 265 -6.43 28.57 6.46
C ASP A 265 -6.43 28.10 7.91
N SER A 266 -6.23 29.01 8.86
CA SER A 266 -6.26 28.71 10.29
C SER A 266 -7.66 28.27 10.73
N TYR A 267 -8.70 28.96 10.26
CA TYR A 267 -10.09 28.63 10.54
C TYR A 267 -10.53 27.29 9.94
N ILE A 268 -10.22 27.04 8.66
CA ILE A 268 -10.49 25.75 8.01
C ILE A 268 -9.72 24.63 8.72
N SER A 269 -8.45 24.87 9.08
CA SER A 269 -7.65 23.89 9.82
C SER A 269 -8.30 23.54 11.16
N PHE A 270 -8.79 24.53 11.91
CA PHE A 270 -9.52 24.31 13.15
C PHE A 270 -10.79 23.48 12.95
N LEU A 271 -11.64 23.85 11.99
CA LEU A 271 -12.86 23.11 11.66
C LEU A 271 -12.57 21.68 11.20
N VAL A 272 -11.56 21.51 10.35
CA VAL A 272 -11.12 20.22 9.83
C VAL A 272 -10.55 19.36 10.95
N ILE A 273 -9.83 19.91 11.94
CA ILE A 273 -9.35 19.17 13.10
C ILE A 273 -10.54 18.62 13.91
N LYS A 274 -11.58 19.43 14.14
CA LYS A 274 -12.77 19.01 14.90
C LYS A 274 -13.61 17.95 14.16
N HIS A 275 -13.74 18.05 12.83
CA HIS A 275 -14.50 17.12 12.00
C HIS A 275 -13.61 16.10 11.28
N ARG A 276 -12.36 15.94 11.71
CA ARG A 276 -11.38 15.07 11.04
C ARG A 276 -11.80 13.61 11.16
N LYS A 277 -11.49 12.82 10.14
CA LYS A 277 -11.51 11.37 10.31
C LYS A 277 -10.48 10.93 11.35
N PRO A 278 -10.80 9.95 12.22
CA PRO A 278 -9.84 9.42 13.18
C PRO A 278 -8.61 8.86 12.46
N ARG A 279 -7.43 9.01 13.08
CA ARG A 279 -6.17 8.49 12.51
C ARG A 279 -6.23 6.96 12.48
N LYS A 280 -5.46 6.31 11.59
CA LYS A 280 -5.38 4.83 11.53
C LYS A 280 -5.00 4.23 12.90
N VAL A 281 -4.10 4.87 13.63
CA VAL A 281 -3.72 4.47 15.01
C VAL A 281 -4.91 4.53 15.96
N THR A 282 -5.72 5.58 15.86
CA THR A 282 -6.95 5.74 16.65
C THR A 282 -8.03 4.75 16.27
N GLN A 283 -8.16 4.39 14.98
CA GLN A 283 -9.15 3.42 14.52
C GLN A 283 -8.83 1.99 14.95
N TYR A 284 -7.55 1.60 14.89
CA TYR A 284 -7.10 0.26 15.26
C TYR A 284 -6.46 0.22 16.64
N TRP A 285 -6.81 1.15 17.53
CA TRP A 285 -6.19 1.26 18.85
C TRP A 285 -6.27 -0.05 19.63
N ILE A 286 -7.36 -0.81 19.51
CA ILE A 286 -7.54 -2.12 20.15
C ILE A 286 -6.48 -3.12 19.69
N ARG A 287 -6.16 -3.14 18.39
CA ARG A 287 -5.12 -4.03 17.85
C ARG A 287 -3.75 -3.61 18.33
N TYR A 288 -3.50 -2.30 18.38
CA TYR A 288 -2.24 -1.77 18.88
C TYR A 288 -2.07 -1.95 20.39
N THR A 289 -3.13 -1.79 21.19
CA THR A 289 -3.07 -2.04 22.63
C THR A 289 -2.95 -3.52 22.92
N CYS A 290 -3.70 -4.39 22.22
CA CYS A 290 -3.53 -5.83 22.34
C CYS A 290 -2.13 -6.28 21.91
N GLY A 291 -1.62 -5.75 20.80
CA GLY A 291 -0.25 -5.98 20.34
C GLY A 291 0.79 -5.46 21.32
N ALA A 292 0.61 -4.25 21.88
CA ALA A 292 1.53 -3.68 22.87
C ALA A 292 1.52 -4.45 24.19
N VAL A 293 0.35 -4.90 24.65
CA VAL A 293 0.22 -5.78 25.82
C VAL A 293 0.90 -7.12 25.53
N GLY A 294 0.66 -7.71 24.36
CA GLY A 294 1.32 -8.96 23.95
C GLY A 294 2.84 -8.82 23.87
N LEU A 295 3.34 -7.73 23.28
CA LEU A 295 4.77 -7.40 23.23
C LEU A 295 5.32 -7.11 24.63
N SER A 296 4.56 -6.47 25.51
CA SER A 296 4.99 -6.23 26.89
C SER A 296 5.09 -7.53 27.67
N VAL A 297 4.12 -8.43 27.57
CA VAL A 297 4.17 -9.75 28.20
C VAL A 297 5.30 -10.58 27.62
N CYS A 298 5.49 -10.56 26.31
CA CYS A 298 6.60 -11.22 25.63
C CYS A 298 7.95 -10.63 26.06
N SER A 299 8.07 -9.31 26.18
CA SER A 299 9.28 -8.64 26.64
C SER A 299 9.59 -8.96 28.11
N ILE A 300 8.59 -8.97 28.99
CA ILE A 300 8.76 -9.40 30.38
C ILE A 300 9.16 -10.88 30.45
N TRP A 301 8.54 -11.73 29.63
CA TRP A 301 8.89 -13.14 29.54
C TRP A 301 10.34 -13.31 29.04
N LEU A 302 10.75 -12.59 28.00
CA LEU A 302 12.12 -12.61 27.47
C LEU A 302 13.12 -12.07 28.50
N LEU A 303 12.84 -10.95 29.17
CA LEU A 303 13.69 -10.38 30.20
C LEU A 303 13.87 -11.34 31.38
N ARG A 304 12.82 -12.06 31.76
CA ARG A 304 12.87 -13.08 32.82
C ARG A 304 13.72 -14.29 32.45
N HIS A 305 13.78 -14.66 31.18
CA HIS A 305 14.62 -15.75 30.67
C HIS A 305 15.97 -15.24 30.12
N SER A 306 16.24 -13.94 30.24
CA SER A 306 17.48 -13.31 29.80
C SER A 306 18.48 -13.22 30.96
N ARG A 307 19.76 -13.17 30.61
CA ARG A 307 20.90 -13.08 31.52
C ARG A 307 20.81 -11.91 32.50
N PHE A 308 20.10 -10.84 32.13
CA PHE A 308 19.86 -9.68 33.00
C PHE A 308 19.05 -10.00 34.27
N MET A 309 18.22 -11.05 34.28
CA MET A 309 17.49 -11.54 35.47
C MET A 309 18.06 -12.86 36.01
N GLY A 310 19.21 -13.32 35.52
CA GLY A 310 19.95 -14.46 36.08
C GLY A 310 19.64 -15.83 35.47
N SER A 311 18.83 -15.92 34.40
CA SER A 311 18.67 -17.15 33.60
C SER A 311 19.51 -17.07 32.32
N SER A 312 20.19 -18.16 31.96
CA SER A 312 20.93 -18.32 30.69
C SER A 312 20.10 -18.95 29.59
N ASP A 313 18.79 -19.17 29.80
CA ASP A 313 17.94 -19.93 28.89
C ASP A 313 17.84 -19.28 27.50
N LEU A 314 17.78 -17.95 27.45
CA LEU A 314 17.71 -17.23 26.17
C LEU A 314 19.01 -17.33 25.36
N ASP A 315 20.17 -17.27 26.03
CA ASP A 315 21.46 -17.43 25.37
C ASP A 315 21.61 -18.87 24.84
N ASN A 316 21.20 -19.87 25.65
CA ASN A 316 21.19 -21.28 25.25
C ASN A 316 20.24 -21.52 24.06
N TRP A 317 19.03 -20.95 24.06
CA TRP A 317 18.10 -21.06 22.93
C TRP A 317 18.59 -20.35 21.67
N ILE A 318 19.29 -19.21 21.81
CA ILE A 318 19.90 -18.53 20.66
C ILE A 318 21.03 -19.38 20.09
N GLU A 319 21.88 -19.95 20.93
CA GLU A 319 22.97 -20.82 20.52
C GLU A 319 22.42 -22.10 19.86
N GLU A 320 21.42 -22.74 20.46
CA GLU A 320 20.75 -23.92 19.91
C GLU A 320 19.99 -23.61 18.61
N ALA A 321 19.36 -22.45 18.50
CA ALA A 321 18.71 -22.01 17.25
C ALA A 321 19.72 -21.67 16.16
N LYS A 322 20.86 -21.07 16.53
CA LYS A 322 21.97 -20.80 15.60
C LYS A 322 22.57 -22.11 15.12
N ASP A 323 22.87 -23.03 16.02
CA ASP A 323 23.45 -24.33 15.70
C ASP A 323 22.48 -25.18 14.87
N SER A 324 21.17 -25.11 15.17
CA SER A 324 20.12 -25.75 14.37
C SER A 324 19.99 -25.12 12.98
N THR A 325 20.12 -23.80 12.85
CA THR A 325 20.04 -23.10 11.55
C THR A 325 21.29 -23.36 10.71
N VAL A 326 22.47 -23.34 11.34
CA VAL A 326 23.74 -23.65 10.69
C VAL A 326 23.78 -25.12 10.30
N GLY A 327 23.35 -26.03 11.18
CA GLY A 327 23.20 -27.46 10.89
C GLY A 327 22.23 -27.71 9.76
N PHE A 328 21.04 -27.11 9.80
CA PHE A 328 20.08 -27.20 8.70
C PHE A 328 20.67 -26.68 7.38
N PHE A 329 21.32 -25.52 7.38
CA PHE A 329 21.92 -24.97 6.16
C PHE A 329 23.07 -25.86 5.64
N LYS A 330 23.92 -26.35 6.53
CA LYS A 330 25.04 -27.22 6.18
C LYS A 330 24.54 -28.56 5.64
N ASP A 331 23.61 -29.19 6.33
CA ASP A 331 23.15 -30.56 6.03
C ASP A 331 22.14 -30.57 4.87
N HIS A 332 21.33 -29.52 4.70
CA HIS A 332 20.24 -29.48 3.71
C HIS A 332 20.49 -28.57 2.51
N VAL A 333 21.44 -27.64 2.58
CA VAL A 333 21.75 -26.73 1.46
C VAL A 333 23.19 -26.92 0.99
N GLU A 334 24.17 -26.88 1.88
CA GLU A 334 25.59 -26.94 1.50
C GLU A 334 26.01 -28.36 1.07
N GLN A 335 25.76 -29.37 1.89
CA GLN A 335 26.13 -30.76 1.61
C GLN A 335 25.47 -31.31 0.34
N PRO A 336 24.16 -31.11 0.09
CA PRO A 336 23.54 -31.60 -1.14
C PRO A 336 24.08 -30.89 -2.39
N ILE A 337 24.35 -29.59 -2.33
CA ILE A 337 24.89 -28.84 -3.47
C ILE A 337 26.34 -29.25 -3.75
N LEU A 338 27.17 -29.43 -2.72
CA LEU A 338 28.54 -29.90 -2.87
C LEU A 338 28.59 -31.35 -3.38
N SER A 339 27.73 -32.23 -2.84
CA SER A 339 27.61 -33.62 -3.29
C SER A 339 27.16 -33.68 -4.75
N ILE A 340 26.10 -32.97 -5.13
CA ILE A 340 25.65 -32.89 -6.53
C ILE A 340 26.74 -32.31 -7.43
N ARG A 341 27.46 -31.27 -6.98
CA ARG A 341 28.56 -30.67 -7.75
C ARG A 341 29.65 -31.71 -7.98
N ASP A 342 30.15 -32.33 -6.92
CA ASP A 342 31.28 -33.24 -6.97
C ASP A 342 30.91 -34.53 -7.73
N GLU A 343 29.66 -34.98 -7.59
CA GLU A 343 29.11 -36.13 -8.30
C GLU A 343 28.86 -35.86 -9.79
N LEU A 344 28.38 -34.66 -10.15
CA LEU A 344 28.32 -34.21 -11.54
C LEU A 344 29.74 -34.04 -12.12
N PHE A 345 30.67 -33.47 -11.37
CA PHE A 345 32.06 -33.29 -11.80
C PHE A 345 32.76 -34.65 -12.02
N GLU A 346 32.56 -35.59 -11.09
CA GLU A 346 33.01 -36.98 -11.18
C GLU A 346 32.37 -37.71 -12.36
N THR A 347 31.06 -37.59 -12.58
CA THR A 347 30.39 -38.23 -13.74
C THR A 347 30.79 -37.62 -15.07
N PHE A 348 31.03 -36.31 -15.16
CA PHE A 348 31.59 -35.69 -16.37
C PHE A 348 33.04 -36.13 -16.63
N ARG A 349 33.83 -36.34 -15.57
CA ARG A 349 35.21 -36.84 -15.66
C ARG A 349 35.28 -38.33 -16.00
N LYS A 350 34.46 -39.17 -15.35
CA LYS A 350 34.36 -40.62 -15.59
C LYS A 350 33.63 -40.98 -16.88
N ARG A 351 32.77 -40.13 -17.43
CA ARG A 351 32.16 -40.37 -18.77
C ARG A 351 33.20 -40.40 -19.90
N HIS A 352 34.38 -39.79 -19.73
CA HIS A 352 35.51 -39.98 -20.65
C HIS A 352 36.29 -41.30 -20.41
N GLN A 353 36.04 -41.97 -19.28
CA GLN A 353 36.74 -43.19 -18.82
C GLN A 353 35.83 -44.43 -18.81
N GLY A 354 34.54 -44.31 -19.13
CA GLY A 354 33.57 -45.40 -19.20
C GLY A 354 33.64 -46.27 -20.47
N ILE A 355 34.65 -46.06 -21.32
CA ILE A 355 34.94 -46.93 -22.47
C ILE A 355 35.68 -48.20 -22.01
N MET A 356 36.22 -48.22 -20.79
CA MET A 356 37.04 -49.32 -20.26
C MET A 356 36.21 -50.46 -19.62
N ASP A 357 34.97 -50.20 -19.18
CA ASP A 357 34.10 -51.19 -18.53
C ASP A 357 33.49 -52.19 -19.54
N LEU A 358 33.35 -51.77 -20.81
CA LEU A 358 32.88 -52.62 -21.90
C LEU A 358 33.96 -53.59 -22.38
N GLU A 359 35.23 -53.22 -22.22
CA GLU A 359 36.40 -54.03 -22.57
C GLU A 359 36.65 -55.13 -21.52
N GLU A 360 36.48 -54.84 -20.22
CA GLU A 360 36.58 -55.84 -19.15
C GLU A 360 35.45 -56.89 -19.21
N VAL A 361 34.22 -56.48 -19.57
CA VAL A 361 33.09 -57.41 -19.80
C VAL A 361 33.32 -58.27 -21.04
N GLN A 362 33.92 -57.72 -22.10
CA GLN A 362 34.31 -58.51 -23.27
C GLN A 362 35.46 -59.48 -22.98
N LEU A 363 36.44 -59.08 -22.17
CA LEU A 363 37.57 -59.93 -21.77
C LEU A 363 37.13 -61.10 -20.89
N THR A 364 36.20 -60.87 -19.96
CA THR A 364 35.62 -61.93 -19.10
C THR A 364 34.73 -62.89 -19.88
N SER A 365 33.90 -62.39 -20.81
CA SER A 365 33.13 -63.23 -21.74
C SER A 365 34.02 -64.11 -22.62
N ASN A 366 35.09 -63.54 -23.19
CA ASN A 366 36.05 -64.30 -24.00
C ASN A 366 36.83 -65.34 -23.19
N SER A 367 37.15 -65.04 -21.93
CA SER A 367 37.79 -65.99 -21.02
C SER A 367 36.86 -67.16 -20.69
N LEU A 368 35.58 -66.91 -20.47
CA LEU A 368 34.57 -67.94 -20.23
C LEU A 368 34.38 -68.84 -21.46
N HIS A 369 34.29 -68.23 -22.65
CA HIS A 369 34.17 -68.95 -23.92
C HIS A 369 35.36 -69.90 -24.16
N ARG A 370 36.60 -69.43 -23.92
CA ARG A 370 37.81 -70.28 -24.04
C ARG A 370 37.83 -71.42 -23.03
N MET A 371 37.28 -71.21 -21.83
CA MET A 371 37.24 -72.24 -20.79
C MET A 371 36.21 -73.32 -21.12
N LEU A 372 35.04 -72.94 -21.65
CA LEU A 372 34.00 -73.87 -22.11
C LEU A 372 34.44 -74.69 -23.32
N LEU A 373 35.15 -74.08 -24.27
CA LEU A 373 35.76 -74.79 -25.40
C LEU A 373 36.81 -75.81 -24.94
N ALA A 374 37.75 -75.40 -24.08
CA ALA A 374 38.79 -76.30 -23.59
C ALA A 374 38.21 -77.50 -22.83
N PHE A 375 37.16 -77.28 -22.02
CA PHE A 375 36.50 -78.34 -21.26
C PHE A 375 35.77 -79.32 -22.19
N SER A 376 34.98 -78.83 -23.13
CA SER A 376 34.21 -79.68 -24.05
C SER A 376 35.08 -80.55 -24.98
N GLU A 377 36.23 -80.04 -25.44
CA GLU A 377 37.21 -80.82 -26.20
C GLU A 377 37.83 -81.96 -25.37
N GLN A 378 38.10 -81.69 -24.09
CA GLN A 378 38.72 -82.63 -23.16
C GLN A 378 37.76 -83.78 -22.80
N THR A 379 36.45 -83.51 -22.69
CA THR A 379 35.45 -84.51 -22.30
C THR A 379 35.03 -85.47 -23.44
N LYS A 380 34.98 -84.98 -24.69
CA LYS A 380 34.52 -85.79 -25.85
C LYS A 380 35.65 -86.32 -26.74
N GLY A 381 36.89 -85.86 -26.58
CA GLY A 381 38.04 -86.35 -27.36
C GLY A 381 38.00 -85.97 -28.85
N GLN A 382 37.20 -84.97 -29.22
CA GLN A 382 37.11 -84.41 -30.59
C GLN A 382 37.29 -82.89 -30.54
N LYS A 383 37.94 -82.33 -31.58
CA LYS A 383 38.13 -80.89 -31.74
C LYS A 383 36.84 -80.22 -32.18
N PHE A 384 36.39 -79.20 -31.46
CA PHE A 384 35.23 -78.40 -31.82
C PHE A 384 35.66 -77.13 -32.58
N PRO A 385 34.89 -76.64 -33.57
CA PRO A 385 35.20 -75.39 -34.25
C PRO A 385 34.99 -74.19 -33.31
N VAL A 386 35.86 -73.19 -33.41
CA VAL A 386 35.96 -72.00 -32.53
C VAL A 386 34.68 -71.11 -32.50
N ASN A 387 33.70 -71.36 -33.38
CA ASN A 387 32.43 -70.61 -33.46
C ASN A 387 31.20 -71.46 -33.07
N ALA A 388 31.33 -72.39 -32.13
CA ALA A 388 30.19 -73.17 -31.63
C ALA A 388 29.35 -72.36 -30.62
N SER A 389 28.05 -72.65 -30.54
CA SER A 389 27.11 -71.98 -29.63
C SER A 389 27.44 -72.26 -28.17
N ASP A 390 27.62 -71.20 -27.35
CA ASP A 390 27.88 -71.29 -25.91
C ASP A 390 26.84 -72.12 -25.15
N GLN A 391 25.62 -72.15 -25.66
CA GLN A 391 24.48 -72.79 -25.01
C GLN A 391 24.54 -74.32 -25.14
N GLU A 392 25.01 -74.84 -26.28
CA GLU A 392 25.19 -76.29 -26.50
C GLU A 392 26.41 -76.83 -25.73
N MET A 393 27.48 -76.04 -25.64
CA MET A 393 28.66 -76.40 -24.85
C MET A 393 28.35 -76.41 -23.35
N LEU A 394 27.50 -75.49 -22.89
CA LEU A 394 27.06 -75.45 -21.50
C LEU A 394 26.15 -76.64 -21.15
N GLU A 395 25.29 -77.09 -22.07
CA GLU A 395 24.43 -78.26 -21.85
C GLU A 395 25.23 -79.57 -21.71
N ILE A 396 26.31 -79.74 -22.49
CA ILE A 396 27.25 -80.87 -22.36
C ILE A 396 27.98 -80.85 -21.01
N VAL A 397 28.36 -79.65 -20.54
CA VAL A 397 28.98 -79.47 -19.21
C VAL A 397 27.98 -79.82 -18.11
N MET A 398 26.71 -79.43 -18.26
CA MET A 398 25.65 -79.69 -17.29
C MET A 398 25.24 -81.17 -17.22
N ASP A 399 25.16 -81.88 -18.34
CA ASP A 399 24.85 -83.32 -18.38
C ASP A 399 25.95 -84.15 -17.70
N ARG A 400 27.23 -83.79 -17.92
CA ARG A 400 28.37 -84.42 -17.24
C ARG A 400 28.41 -84.09 -15.76
N TYR A 401 28.15 -82.83 -15.42
CA TYR A 401 28.06 -82.35 -14.04
C TYR A 401 27.00 -83.12 -13.27
N GLU A 402 25.81 -83.33 -13.84
CA GLU A 402 24.72 -84.09 -13.22
C GLU A 402 25.10 -85.57 -12.99
N LYS A 403 25.80 -86.18 -13.94
CA LYS A 403 26.28 -87.56 -13.85
C LYS A 403 27.40 -87.75 -12.82
N GLU A 404 28.27 -86.76 -12.68
CA GLU A 404 29.36 -86.78 -11.70
C GLU A 404 28.94 -86.34 -10.29
N LEU A 405 27.84 -85.60 -10.17
CA LEU A 405 27.21 -85.24 -8.90
C LEU A 405 26.64 -86.46 -8.14
N MET A 406 26.38 -87.56 -8.85
CA MET A 406 25.89 -88.81 -8.25
C MET A 406 26.91 -89.46 -7.30
N HIS A 407 28.20 -89.13 -7.42
CA HIS A 407 29.26 -89.56 -6.50
C HIS A 407 30.13 -88.37 -6.04
N PRO A 408 29.60 -87.52 -5.14
CA PRO A 408 30.14 -86.19 -4.88
C PRO A 408 31.51 -86.20 -4.19
N ILE A 409 31.87 -87.27 -3.47
CA ILE A 409 33.13 -87.33 -2.71
C ILE A 409 34.28 -87.89 -3.57
N GLN A 410 33.98 -88.77 -4.55
CA GLN A 410 35.01 -89.37 -5.41
C GLN A 410 35.39 -88.45 -6.59
N ASN A 411 34.45 -87.70 -7.16
CA ASN A 411 34.69 -86.80 -8.30
C ASN A 411 35.16 -85.39 -7.92
N LEU A 412 35.08 -85.00 -6.65
CA LEU A 412 35.66 -83.73 -6.18
C LEU A 412 37.20 -83.77 -6.24
N LEU A 413 37.79 -84.97 -6.15
CA LEU A 413 39.23 -85.21 -6.21
C LEU A 413 39.77 -85.33 -7.65
N SER A 414 38.90 -85.51 -8.66
CA SER A 414 39.29 -85.61 -10.07
C SER A 414 39.33 -84.26 -10.82
N GLY A 415 38.86 -83.17 -10.19
CA GLY A 415 39.14 -81.79 -10.60
C GLY A 415 38.13 -81.11 -11.54
N GLU A 416 37.19 -81.84 -12.15
CA GLU A 416 36.22 -81.27 -13.10
C GLU A 416 34.97 -80.67 -12.42
N LEU A 417 34.47 -81.29 -11.36
CA LEU A 417 33.34 -80.77 -10.56
C LEU A 417 33.67 -79.45 -9.85
N ALA A 418 34.92 -79.29 -9.40
CA ALA A 418 35.40 -78.06 -8.77
C ALA A 418 35.40 -76.88 -9.75
N ARG A 419 35.63 -77.11 -11.05
CA ARG A 419 35.57 -76.08 -12.09
C ARG A 419 34.13 -75.64 -12.36
N ALA A 420 33.18 -76.57 -12.44
CA ALA A 420 31.77 -76.24 -12.62
C ALA A 420 31.21 -75.42 -11.45
N MET A 421 31.59 -75.76 -10.21
CA MET A 421 31.23 -74.99 -9.03
C MET A 421 31.85 -73.58 -9.05
N LEU A 422 33.09 -73.45 -9.51
CA LEU A 422 33.77 -72.15 -9.66
C LEU A 422 33.06 -71.24 -10.67
N ILE A 423 32.60 -71.80 -11.79
CA ILE A 423 31.83 -71.09 -12.81
C ILE A 423 30.49 -70.60 -12.23
N GLN A 424 29.82 -71.43 -11.44
CA GLN A 424 28.55 -71.07 -10.80
C GLN A 424 28.72 -69.94 -9.78
N VAL A 425 29.81 -69.96 -9.00
CA VAL A 425 30.16 -68.87 -8.08
C VAL A 425 30.49 -67.58 -8.83
N GLN A 426 31.18 -67.66 -9.97
CA GLN A 426 31.47 -66.49 -10.80
C GLN A 426 30.21 -65.91 -11.45
N LYS A 427 29.28 -66.76 -11.90
CA LYS A 427 27.99 -66.30 -12.43
C LYS A 427 27.13 -65.63 -11.36
N LEU A 428 27.07 -66.22 -10.16
CA LEU A 428 26.37 -65.63 -9.02
C LEU A 428 26.97 -64.28 -8.63
N LYS A 429 28.31 -64.16 -8.63
CA LYS A 429 28.99 -62.91 -8.35
C LYS A 429 28.63 -61.83 -9.38
N LEU A 430 28.63 -62.18 -10.68
CA LEU A 430 28.24 -61.25 -11.75
C LEU A 430 26.78 -60.79 -11.62
N ASP A 431 25.88 -61.70 -11.26
CA ASP A 431 24.46 -61.39 -11.10
C ASP A 431 24.23 -60.49 -9.86
N ILE A 432 25.00 -60.68 -8.78
CA ILE A 432 24.99 -59.80 -7.60
C ILE A 432 25.57 -58.42 -7.93
N GLU A 433 26.67 -58.36 -8.67
CA GLU A 433 27.29 -57.09 -9.09
C GLU A 433 26.36 -56.28 -9.99
N THR A 434 25.65 -56.96 -10.91
CA THR A 434 24.66 -56.32 -11.79
C THR A 434 23.46 -55.80 -10.99
N ALA A 435 22.91 -56.61 -10.08
CA ALA A 435 21.82 -56.17 -9.20
C ALA A 435 22.23 -55.03 -8.26
N MET A 436 23.50 -55.00 -7.82
CA MET A 436 24.05 -53.93 -7.00
C MET A 436 24.16 -52.59 -7.75
N LEU A 437 24.44 -52.63 -9.06
CA LEU A 437 24.45 -51.42 -9.90
C LEU A 437 23.04 -50.83 -10.06
N GLU A 438 22.02 -51.67 -10.27
CA GLU A 438 20.62 -51.23 -10.36
C GLU A 438 20.12 -50.67 -9.01
N LEU A 439 20.47 -51.31 -7.89
CA LEU A 439 20.14 -50.82 -6.55
C LEU A 439 20.77 -49.45 -6.26
N ASN A 440 22.04 -49.25 -6.65
CA ASN A 440 22.71 -47.96 -6.48
C ASN A 440 22.00 -46.84 -7.26
N GLN A 441 21.47 -47.13 -8.45
CA GLN A 441 20.75 -46.15 -9.25
C GLN A 441 19.40 -45.76 -8.62
N ILE A 442 18.71 -46.70 -7.98
CA ILE A 442 17.44 -46.46 -7.27
C ILE A 442 17.68 -45.70 -5.96
N LEU A 443 18.72 -46.06 -5.19
CA LEU A 443 19.08 -45.37 -3.94
C LEU A 443 19.44 -43.90 -4.20
N ARG A 444 20.21 -43.61 -5.24
CA ARG A 444 20.61 -42.25 -5.62
C ARG A 444 19.41 -41.38 -6.04
N ALA A 445 18.46 -41.95 -6.78
CA ALA A 445 17.24 -41.24 -7.18
C ALA A 445 16.36 -40.90 -5.96
N ASN A 446 16.32 -41.76 -4.95
CA ASN A 446 15.60 -41.49 -3.71
C ASN A 446 16.30 -40.45 -2.84
N GLU A 447 17.63 -40.50 -2.74
CA GLU A 447 18.41 -39.53 -1.95
C GLU A 447 18.21 -38.09 -2.46
N ILE A 448 18.24 -37.88 -3.78
CA ILE A 448 18.00 -36.56 -4.38
C ILE A 448 16.56 -36.07 -4.10
N ASN A 449 15.56 -36.97 -4.15
CA ASN A 449 14.18 -36.62 -3.83
C ASN A 449 14.01 -36.22 -2.36
N PHE A 450 14.67 -36.91 -1.43
CA PHE A 450 14.62 -36.55 0.00
C PHE A 450 15.35 -35.23 0.29
N ALA A 451 16.48 -34.98 -0.36
CA ALA A 451 17.19 -33.70 -0.25
C ALA A 451 16.35 -32.51 -0.74
N ILE A 452 15.65 -32.66 -1.87
CA ILE A 452 14.74 -31.65 -2.40
C ILE A 452 13.54 -31.44 -1.45
N LEU A 453 12.95 -32.53 -0.94
CA LEU A 453 11.80 -32.46 -0.03
C LEU A 453 12.14 -31.72 1.27
N ALA A 454 13.35 -31.90 1.77
CA ALA A 454 13.81 -31.28 3.01
C ALA A 454 14.20 -29.78 2.84
N ALA A 455 14.53 -29.33 1.61
CA ALA A 455 14.83 -27.93 1.30
C ALA A 455 13.58 -27.04 1.05
N LEU A 456 12.43 -27.64 0.75
CA LEU A 456 11.19 -26.92 0.43
C LEU A 456 10.71 -25.95 1.54
N PRO A 457 10.70 -26.32 2.84
CA PRO A 457 10.24 -25.41 3.90
C PRO A 457 11.05 -24.11 3.97
N ALA A 458 12.37 -24.19 3.79
CA ALA A 458 13.24 -23.01 3.79
C ALA A 458 12.98 -22.09 2.59
N PHE A 459 12.70 -22.67 1.42
CA PHE A 459 12.30 -21.91 0.24
C PHE A 459 10.97 -21.16 0.48
N PHE A 460 9.95 -21.81 1.05
CA PHE A 460 8.68 -21.14 1.36
C PHE A 460 8.83 -20.02 2.39
N LEU A 461 9.63 -20.23 3.44
CA LEU A 461 9.89 -19.21 4.47
C LEU A 461 10.62 -17.98 3.89
N SER A 462 11.63 -18.19 3.03
CA SER A 462 12.32 -17.08 2.37
C SER A 462 11.40 -16.30 1.42
N LEU A 463 10.53 -16.98 0.68
CA LEU A 463 9.57 -16.35 -0.23
C LEU A 463 8.53 -15.53 0.55
N LEU A 464 8.04 -16.05 1.67
CA LEU A 464 7.13 -15.33 2.58
C LEU A 464 7.78 -14.05 3.12
N LEU A 465 9.05 -14.12 3.55
CA LEU A 465 9.81 -12.97 4.04
C LEU A 465 9.94 -11.88 2.96
N ILE A 466 10.30 -12.27 1.73
CA ILE A 466 10.40 -11.34 0.58
C ILE A 466 9.04 -10.69 0.29
N VAL A 467 7.95 -11.43 0.37
CA VAL A 467 6.59 -10.89 0.18
C VAL A 467 6.24 -9.86 1.26
N LEU A 468 6.54 -10.14 2.53
CA LEU A 468 6.27 -9.23 3.64
C LEU A 468 7.10 -7.93 3.54
N VAL A 469 8.40 -8.05 3.22
CA VAL A 469 9.28 -6.88 3.01
C VAL A 469 8.79 -6.04 1.83
N ARG A 470 8.43 -6.66 0.71
CA ARG A 470 7.86 -5.95 -0.45
C ARG A 470 6.53 -5.27 -0.15
N ALA A 471 5.68 -5.90 0.67
CA ALA A 471 4.40 -5.32 1.09
C ALA A 471 4.60 -4.10 2.00
N TRP A 472 5.62 -4.12 2.87
CA TRP A 472 5.96 -3.01 3.74
C TRP A 472 6.55 -1.81 2.98
N PHE A 473 7.41 -2.05 1.98
CA PHE A 473 7.98 -0.98 1.14
C PHE A 473 6.97 -0.36 0.16
N LYS A 474 5.91 -1.08 -0.24
CA LYS A 474 4.85 -0.58 -1.14
C LYS A 474 3.77 0.24 -0.41
N GLN A 475 4.17 1.21 0.42
CA GLN A 475 3.20 2.06 1.11
C GLN A 475 2.63 3.15 0.17
N ASP A 476 1.42 2.89 -0.34
CA ASP A 476 0.37 3.82 -0.80
C ASP A 476 0.79 5.06 -1.64
N THR A 477 1.57 4.89 -2.72
CA THR A 477 1.51 5.84 -3.85
C THR A 477 0.20 5.58 -4.60
N LYS A 478 -0.86 6.34 -4.29
CA LYS A 478 -2.22 6.17 -4.82
C LYS A 478 -2.31 6.46 -6.34
N ALA A 479 -3.00 7.52 -6.76
CA ALA A 479 -3.22 7.83 -8.17
C ALA A 479 -1.91 8.17 -8.91
N GLU A 480 -0.90 8.62 -8.18
CA GLU A 480 0.46 8.93 -8.66
C GLU A 480 1.35 7.69 -8.86
N GLY A 481 0.87 6.49 -8.48
CA GLY A 481 1.63 5.26 -8.66
C GLY A 481 1.73 4.80 -10.13
N ARG A 482 2.70 3.92 -10.40
CA ARG A 482 2.91 3.32 -11.74
C ARG A 482 2.05 2.06 -12.00
N GLY A 483 1.44 1.51 -10.94
CA GLY A 483 0.71 0.24 -10.99
C GLY A 483 -0.68 0.31 -11.67
N ARG A 484 -1.28 -0.86 -11.92
CA ARG A 484 -2.65 -0.98 -12.48
C ARG A 484 -3.69 -0.23 -11.65
N VAL A 485 -3.58 -0.30 -10.33
CA VAL A 485 -4.50 0.38 -9.38
C VAL A 485 -4.46 1.90 -9.55
N ALA A 486 -3.28 2.48 -9.77
CA ALA A 486 -3.13 3.92 -9.96
C ALA A 486 -3.76 4.39 -11.28
N ARG A 487 -3.66 3.59 -12.34
CA ARG A 487 -4.33 3.87 -13.62
C ARG A 487 -5.85 3.82 -13.50
N ILE A 488 -6.39 2.83 -12.78
CA ILE A 488 -7.82 2.78 -12.46
C ILE A 488 -8.24 4.01 -11.67
N GLN A 489 -7.43 4.46 -10.70
CA GLN A 489 -7.72 5.67 -9.94
C GLN A 489 -7.70 6.93 -10.80
N ARG A 490 -6.77 7.07 -11.75
CA ARG A 490 -6.73 8.21 -12.68
C ARG A 490 -7.94 8.24 -13.62
N ARG A 491 -8.37 7.07 -14.12
CA ARG A 491 -9.62 6.94 -14.90
C ARG A 491 -10.85 7.33 -14.08
N LEU A 492 -10.90 6.91 -12.82
CA LEU A 492 -11.98 7.29 -11.92
C LEU A 492 -12.01 8.82 -11.71
N LEU A 493 -10.85 9.49 -11.70
CA LEU A 493 -10.81 10.96 -11.66
C LEU A 493 -11.35 11.59 -12.95
N LEU A 494 -11.04 11.04 -14.12
CA LEU A 494 -11.57 11.53 -15.40
C LEU A 494 -13.10 11.37 -15.46
N VAL A 495 -13.63 10.22 -15.07
CA VAL A 495 -15.08 9.97 -15.00
C VAL A 495 -15.75 10.90 -13.98
N GLU A 496 -15.08 11.18 -12.86
CA GLU A 496 -15.57 12.15 -11.87
C GLU A 496 -15.62 13.57 -12.44
N VAL A 497 -14.62 13.98 -13.23
CA VAL A 497 -14.63 15.26 -13.95
C VAL A 497 -15.81 15.32 -14.92
N GLU A 498 -15.99 14.29 -15.75
CA GLU A 498 -17.08 14.19 -16.72
C GLU A 498 -18.46 14.32 -16.06
N LYS A 499 -18.69 13.55 -14.99
CA LYS A 499 -19.93 13.60 -14.21
C LYS A 499 -20.18 15.00 -13.63
N ARG A 500 -19.16 15.66 -13.09
CA ARG A 500 -19.30 17.01 -12.52
C ARG A 500 -19.58 18.06 -13.60
N ILE A 501 -18.98 17.91 -14.78
CA ILE A 501 -19.27 18.79 -15.94
C ILE A 501 -20.74 18.64 -16.35
N MET A 502 -21.28 17.42 -16.44
CA MET A 502 -22.70 17.20 -16.72
C MET A 502 -23.61 17.78 -15.63
N GLN A 503 -23.25 17.61 -14.36
CA GLN A 503 -24.04 18.17 -13.26
C GLN A 503 -24.04 19.70 -13.28
N TYR A 504 -22.88 20.32 -13.52
CA TYR A 504 -22.77 21.76 -13.71
C TYR A 504 -23.72 22.26 -14.81
N GLN A 505 -23.71 21.61 -15.97
CA GLN A 505 -24.60 21.95 -17.09
C GLN A 505 -26.08 21.86 -16.70
N ASN A 506 -26.48 20.79 -16.02
CA ASN A 506 -27.85 20.60 -15.55
C ASN A 506 -28.30 21.74 -14.60
N TYR A 507 -27.41 22.21 -13.72
CA TYR A 507 -27.73 23.35 -12.84
C TYR A 507 -27.81 24.68 -13.59
N VAL A 508 -26.96 24.88 -14.61
CA VAL A 508 -27.03 26.06 -15.50
C VAL A 508 -28.35 26.06 -16.27
N GLU A 509 -28.76 24.94 -16.85
CA GLU A 509 -30.03 24.80 -17.58
C GLU A 509 -31.26 25.05 -16.69
N LYS A 510 -31.17 24.67 -15.40
CA LYS A 510 -32.23 24.92 -14.41
C LYS A 510 -32.26 26.36 -13.86
N GLY A 511 -31.30 27.21 -14.22
CA GLY A 511 -31.19 28.57 -13.68
C GLY A 511 -30.75 28.63 -12.21
N LEU A 512 -30.15 27.56 -11.67
CA LEU A 512 -29.67 27.51 -10.27
C LEU A 512 -28.21 27.98 -10.20
N GLU A 513 -28.00 29.29 -10.31
CA GLU A 513 -26.66 29.89 -10.44
C GLU A 513 -25.72 29.56 -9.28
N LYS A 514 -26.19 29.62 -8.03
CA LYS A 514 -25.36 29.34 -6.83
C LYS A 514 -24.87 27.89 -6.80
N ASP A 515 -25.73 26.95 -7.15
CA ASP A 515 -25.39 25.52 -7.22
C ASP A 515 -24.49 25.24 -8.42
N ALA A 516 -24.73 25.89 -9.56
CA ALA A 516 -23.84 25.82 -10.72
C ALA A 516 -22.42 26.30 -10.38
N GLN A 517 -22.27 27.44 -9.71
CA GLN A 517 -20.96 27.94 -9.28
C GLN A 517 -20.24 26.96 -8.35
N CYS A 518 -20.95 26.38 -7.38
CA CYS A 518 -20.40 25.33 -6.51
C CYS A 518 -19.91 24.13 -7.34
N MET A 519 -20.72 23.63 -8.27
CA MET A 519 -20.36 22.50 -9.12
C MET A 519 -19.18 22.81 -10.03
N PHE A 520 -19.09 24.02 -10.58
CA PHE A 520 -17.93 24.44 -11.37
C PHE A 520 -16.64 24.45 -10.55
N GLY A 521 -16.66 24.96 -9.32
CA GLY A 521 -15.50 24.92 -8.42
C GLY A 521 -15.06 23.48 -8.11
N LEU A 522 -16.01 22.55 -8.03
CA LEU A 522 -15.71 21.13 -7.89
C LEU A 522 -15.11 20.51 -9.15
N VAL A 523 -15.50 20.98 -10.35
CA VAL A 523 -14.85 20.61 -11.61
C VAL A 523 -13.39 21.04 -11.58
N LEU A 524 -13.12 22.31 -11.25
CA LEU A 524 -11.76 22.85 -11.12
C LEU A 524 -10.90 22.03 -10.14
N TYR A 525 -11.45 21.69 -8.98
CA TYR A 525 -10.78 20.80 -8.02
C TYR A 525 -10.49 19.40 -8.56
N SER A 526 -11.43 18.80 -9.29
CA SER A 526 -11.20 17.48 -9.90
C SER A 526 -10.15 17.53 -11.02
N LEU A 527 -10.12 18.63 -11.78
CA LEU A 527 -9.11 18.88 -12.81
C LEU A 527 -7.71 19.09 -12.19
N ASP A 528 -7.59 19.86 -11.11
CA ASP A 528 -6.32 20.03 -10.39
C ASP A 528 -5.77 18.68 -9.88
N ARG A 529 -6.65 17.80 -9.37
CA ARG A 529 -6.26 16.45 -8.99
C ARG A 529 -5.83 15.58 -10.17
N LEU A 530 -6.51 15.72 -11.30
CA LEU A 530 -6.15 15.01 -12.52
C LEU A 530 -4.77 15.48 -13.00
N TYR A 531 -4.55 16.80 -13.07
CA TYR A 531 -3.29 17.45 -13.42
C TYR A 531 -2.11 16.86 -12.63
N HIS A 532 -2.19 16.89 -11.30
CA HIS A 532 -1.14 16.34 -10.43
C HIS A 532 -0.95 14.83 -10.59
N SER A 533 -2.05 14.08 -10.75
CA SER A 533 -1.98 12.62 -10.84
C SER A 533 -1.33 12.14 -12.13
N VAL A 534 -1.46 12.91 -13.22
CA VAL A 534 -0.99 12.52 -14.54
C VAL A 534 0.37 13.13 -14.90
N LYS A 535 0.71 14.31 -14.38
CA LYS A 535 1.95 15.05 -14.69
C LYS A 535 3.20 14.17 -14.80
N ARG A 536 3.61 13.51 -13.71
CA ARG A 536 4.83 12.68 -13.69
C ARG A 536 4.86 11.58 -14.75
N HIS A 537 3.70 11.05 -15.12
CA HIS A 537 3.64 9.96 -16.09
C HIS A 537 3.54 10.44 -17.52
N ALA A 538 2.82 11.54 -17.75
CA ALA A 538 2.75 12.19 -19.06
C ALA A 538 4.08 12.87 -19.45
N GLU A 539 4.85 13.37 -18.47
CA GLU A 539 6.24 13.82 -18.70
C GLU A 539 7.13 12.66 -19.15
N ALA A 540 6.95 11.48 -18.57
CA ALA A 540 7.71 10.29 -18.95
C ALA A 540 7.29 9.69 -20.31
N SER A 541 6.05 9.91 -20.76
CA SER A 541 5.56 9.48 -22.08
C SER A 541 5.76 10.53 -23.18
N GLY A 542 6.11 11.77 -22.83
CA GLY A 542 6.20 12.89 -23.77
C GLY A 542 4.84 13.49 -24.17
N GLU A 543 3.73 13.02 -23.59
CA GLU A 543 2.36 13.48 -23.91
C GLU A 543 1.93 14.70 -23.09
N TRP A 544 2.78 15.20 -22.20
CA TRP A 544 2.43 16.22 -21.21
C TRP A 544 1.88 17.50 -21.82
N GLN A 545 2.46 18.01 -22.91
CA GLN A 545 2.03 19.27 -23.52
C GLN A 545 0.58 19.20 -24.03
N CYS A 546 0.23 18.13 -24.75
CA CYS A 546 -1.13 17.91 -25.26
C CYS A 546 -2.12 17.72 -24.11
N LEU A 547 -1.78 16.88 -23.13
CA LEU A 547 -2.66 16.61 -22.00
C LEU A 547 -2.86 17.85 -21.12
N ARG A 548 -1.80 18.65 -20.92
CA ARG A 548 -1.87 19.91 -20.19
C ARG A 548 -2.84 20.87 -20.88
N GLN A 549 -2.77 21.01 -22.20
CA GLN A 549 -3.70 21.84 -22.96
C GLN A 549 -5.15 21.31 -22.83
N ASP A 550 -5.35 20.00 -22.96
CA ASP A 550 -6.68 19.37 -22.79
C ASP A 550 -7.29 19.66 -21.41
N ILE A 551 -6.47 19.61 -20.36
CA ILE A 551 -6.91 19.92 -18.99
C ILE A 551 -7.26 21.41 -18.85
N ILE A 552 -6.51 22.32 -19.48
CA ILE A 552 -6.78 23.76 -19.48
C ILE A 552 -8.07 24.08 -20.24
N ASP A 553 -8.27 23.46 -21.40
CA ASP A 553 -9.48 23.59 -22.20
C ASP A 553 -10.72 23.14 -21.41
N LEU A 554 -10.62 22.11 -20.57
CA LEU A 554 -11.72 21.69 -19.70
C LEU A 554 -12.03 22.69 -18.58
N ALA A 555 -11.00 23.40 -18.08
CA ALA A 555 -11.11 24.36 -17.01
C ALA A 555 -11.75 25.69 -17.46
N ARG A 556 -11.58 26.08 -18.73
CA ARG A 556 -12.16 27.30 -19.29
C ARG A 556 -13.69 27.32 -19.20
N PRO A 557 -14.30 28.36 -18.63
CA PRO A 557 -15.74 28.37 -18.38
C PRO A 557 -16.60 28.57 -19.64
N GLY A 558 -16.14 29.40 -20.58
CA GLY A 558 -16.90 29.78 -21.78
C GLY A 558 -17.02 28.72 -22.88
N LEU A 559 -16.35 27.56 -22.75
CA LEU A 559 -16.37 26.52 -23.77
C LEU A 559 -17.66 25.71 -23.76
N GLN A 560 -18.18 25.43 -24.96
CA GLN A 560 -19.42 24.69 -25.15
C GLN A 560 -19.35 23.30 -24.49
N PRO A 561 -20.42 22.87 -23.79
CA PRO A 561 -20.57 21.52 -23.21
C PRO A 561 -20.10 20.36 -24.09
N ALA A 562 -20.53 20.36 -25.36
CA ALA A 562 -20.22 19.30 -26.33
C ALA A 562 -18.71 19.21 -26.63
N TYR A 563 -18.02 20.36 -26.67
CA TYR A 563 -16.57 20.39 -26.84
C TYR A 563 -15.86 19.80 -25.63
N LYS A 564 -16.27 20.16 -24.40
CA LYS A 564 -15.68 19.59 -23.17
C LYS A 564 -15.82 18.07 -23.11
N LEU A 565 -16.98 17.52 -23.48
CA LEU A 565 -17.19 16.07 -23.55
C LEU A 565 -16.31 15.40 -24.62
N THR A 566 -16.11 16.08 -25.75
CA THR A 566 -15.21 15.61 -26.82
C THR A 566 -13.76 15.57 -26.32
N VAL A 567 -13.31 16.61 -25.61
CA VAL A 567 -11.96 16.65 -25.00
C VAL A 567 -11.78 15.52 -23.98
N THR A 568 -12.75 15.28 -23.08
CA THR A 568 -12.67 14.13 -22.15
C THR A 568 -12.59 12.79 -22.87
N SER A 569 -13.28 12.62 -24.00
CA SER A 569 -13.22 11.39 -24.82
C SER A 569 -11.85 11.22 -25.50
N ARG A 570 -11.20 12.32 -25.88
CA ARG A 570 -9.83 12.34 -26.41
C ARG A 570 -8.83 11.95 -25.32
N MET A 571 -9.02 12.42 -24.09
CA MET A 571 -8.11 12.15 -22.97
C MET A 571 -8.02 10.67 -22.59
N ASP A 572 -9.06 9.86 -22.80
CA ASP A 572 -9.01 8.41 -22.53
C ASP A 572 -8.05 7.65 -23.48
N ARG A 573 -7.55 8.30 -24.53
CA ARG A 573 -6.60 7.72 -25.50
C ARG A 573 -5.13 7.86 -25.11
N PHE A 574 -4.78 8.67 -24.12
CA PHE A 574 -3.37 8.86 -23.70
C PHE A 574 -2.83 7.65 -22.94
N ASP A 575 -1.57 7.29 -23.16
CA ASP A 575 -0.93 6.11 -22.54
C ASP A 575 -1.03 6.11 -21.01
N CYS A 576 -1.01 7.30 -20.42
CA CYS A 576 -1.14 7.46 -18.99
C CYS A 576 -2.52 7.05 -18.45
N LEU A 577 -3.57 7.17 -19.25
CA LEU A 577 -4.95 6.86 -18.93
C LEU A 577 -5.45 5.58 -19.60
N LEU A 578 -4.73 5.03 -20.59
CA LEU A 578 -5.11 3.81 -21.31
C LEU A 578 -5.19 2.56 -20.40
N PRO A 579 -6.10 1.62 -20.73
CA PRO A 579 -6.09 0.32 -20.09
C PRO A 579 -4.78 -0.37 -20.47
N THR A 580 -4.23 -1.25 -19.63
CA THR A 580 -3.28 -2.24 -20.17
C THR A 580 -4.02 -3.10 -21.17
N LEU A 581 -4.01 -2.71 -22.45
CA LEU A 581 -3.99 -3.71 -23.50
C LEU A 581 -2.79 -4.59 -23.17
N LYS A 582 -3.02 -5.88 -22.98
CA LYS A 582 -1.93 -6.85 -23.16
C LYS A 582 -1.37 -6.50 -24.54
N ARG A 583 -0.19 -5.87 -24.62
CA ARG A 583 0.63 -5.95 -25.84
C ARG A 583 0.75 -7.44 -26.09
N ARG A 584 0.00 -7.90 -27.08
CA ARG A 584 -0.08 -9.30 -27.47
C ARG A 584 0.97 -9.54 -28.52
#